data_AF-A0A382FQX8-F1
#
_entry.id   AF-A0A382FQX8-F1
#
_cell.length_a   1.000
_cell.length_b   1.000
_cell.length_c   1.000
_cell.angle_alpha   90.00
_cell.angle_beta   90.00
_cell.angle_gamma   90.00
#
_symmetry.space_group_name_H-M   'P 1'
#
loop_
_entity.id
_entity.type
_entity.pdbx_description
1 polymer ?
#
loop_
_entity_poly.entity_id
_entity_poly.type
_entity_poly.pdbx_seq_one_letter_code
_entity_poly.pdbx_strand_id
1 'polypeptide(L)'
;MTIKTIFLDRDGVINKEVKYLFKIADFKFIEGVFDACLYFQYLDYKIIFISNQSGIARGYYNENDYQKLTEWMLGQFNDNGINILDTFYCPHGPESLCECRKPKPGMLIEAKDKYNISMKDSWMIGDSESDIKAANAAGISNTILVRSGHRVDESNSNSKFTIDSIKQSKEVIKT
;
A
#
# COMPACT_ATOMS: atom_id res chain seq x y z
N MET A 1 -2.79 18.08 16.00
CA MET A 1 -3.99 17.37 15.49
C MET A 1 -3.53 16.11 14.78
N THR A 2 -4.29 15.02 14.85
CA THR A 2 -3.98 13.78 14.11
C THR A 2 -4.44 13.89 12.66
N ILE A 3 -3.75 13.23 11.74
CA ILE A 3 -4.13 13.18 10.32
C ILE A 3 -4.78 11.84 9.98
N LYS A 4 -5.69 11.84 9.00
CA LYS A 4 -6.24 10.60 8.43
C LYS A 4 -5.46 10.22 7.17
N THR A 5 -5.18 8.94 7.00
CA THR A 5 -4.27 8.45 5.96
C THR A 5 -4.89 7.28 5.19
N ILE A 6 -4.70 7.25 3.87
CA ILE A 6 -4.88 6.05 3.06
C ILE A 6 -3.51 5.38 2.92
N PHE A 7 -3.40 4.18 3.45
CA PHE A 7 -2.26 3.30 3.24
C PHE A 7 -2.54 2.43 2.01
N LEU A 8 -1.59 2.37 1.08
CA LEU A 8 -1.70 1.56 -0.12
C LEU A 8 -0.55 0.54 -0.16
N ASP A 9 -0.85 -0.73 -0.45
CA ASP A 9 0.21 -1.60 -0.98
C ASP A 9 0.65 -1.12 -2.37
N ARG A 10 1.80 -1.61 -2.81
CA ARG A 10 2.38 -1.26 -4.11
C ARG A 10 1.96 -2.26 -5.18
N ASP A 11 2.45 -3.48 -5.07
CA ASP A 11 2.17 -4.53 -6.04
C ASP A 11 0.74 -5.05 -5.85
N GLY A 12 -0.01 -5.16 -6.96
CA GLY A 12 -1.43 -5.55 -6.94
C GLY A 12 -2.42 -4.42 -6.63
N VAL A 13 -1.96 -3.25 -6.16
CA VAL A 13 -2.81 -2.08 -5.82
C VAL A 13 -2.44 -0.84 -6.63
N ILE A 14 -1.18 -0.42 -6.61
CA ILE A 14 -0.66 0.71 -7.40
C ILE A 14 -0.24 0.22 -8.79
N ASN A 15 0.51 -0.88 -8.84
CA ASN A 15 0.96 -1.52 -10.07
C ASN A 15 0.47 -2.96 -10.18
N LYS A 16 0.50 -3.52 -11.39
CA LYS A 16 0.25 -4.94 -11.61
C LYS A 16 1.27 -5.79 -10.86
N GLU A 17 0.80 -6.80 -10.14
CA GLU A 17 1.63 -7.81 -9.49
C GLU A 17 2.26 -8.74 -10.54
N VAL A 18 3.58 -8.74 -10.64
CA VAL A 18 4.36 -9.53 -11.63
C VAL A 18 5.50 -10.34 -11.00
N LYS A 19 5.49 -10.48 -9.67
CA LYS A 19 6.51 -11.09 -8.81
C LYS A 19 7.87 -10.45 -8.94
N TYR A 20 8.30 -9.77 -7.88
CA TYR A 20 9.64 -9.15 -7.78
C TYR A 20 9.88 -8.05 -8.81
N LEU A 21 8.91 -7.15 -8.98
CA LEU A 21 9.04 -5.99 -9.86
C LEU A 21 10.10 -5.01 -9.33
N PHE A 22 11.11 -4.72 -10.15
CA PHE A 22 12.16 -3.74 -9.86
C PHE A 22 12.58 -2.86 -11.05
N LYS A 23 12.08 -3.13 -12.26
CA LYS A 23 12.40 -2.37 -13.47
C LYS A 23 11.26 -1.46 -13.87
N ILE A 24 11.59 -0.21 -14.20
CA ILE A 24 10.63 0.80 -14.68
C ILE A 24 9.89 0.31 -15.94
N ALA A 25 10.60 -0.33 -16.88
CA ALA A 25 10.01 -0.82 -18.14
C ALA A 25 8.92 -1.88 -17.94
N ASP A 26 8.95 -2.61 -16.82
CA ASP A 26 7.97 -3.64 -16.47
C ASP A 26 6.82 -3.07 -15.61
N PHE A 27 6.97 -1.85 -15.11
CA PHE A 27 6.00 -1.21 -14.23
C PHE A 27 4.77 -0.77 -15.01
N LYS A 28 3.61 -1.31 -14.63
CA LYS A 28 2.31 -0.95 -15.21
C LYS A 28 1.37 -0.54 -14.10
N PHE A 29 0.98 0.73 -14.09
CA PHE A 29 -0.04 1.24 -13.18
C PHE A 29 -1.36 0.48 -13.36
N ILE A 30 -2.06 0.26 -12.25
CA ILE A 30 -3.44 -0.22 -12.27
C ILE A 30 -4.34 0.93 -12.74
N GLU A 31 -5.31 0.59 -13.59
CA GLU A 31 -6.24 1.56 -14.14
C GLU A 31 -7.00 2.28 -13.01
N GLY A 32 -7.07 3.60 -13.08
CA GLY A 32 -7.79 4.43 -12.10
C GLY A 32 -7.03 4.71 -10.80
N VAL A 33 -5.77 4.27 -10.65
CA VAL A 33 -4.97 4.55 -9.44
C VAL A 33 -4.77 6.05 -9.19
N PHE A 34 -4.47 6.83 -10.23
CA PHE A 34 -4.29 8.27 -10.11
C PHE A 34 -5.59 8.99 -9.76
N ASP A 35 -6.69 8.65 -10.43
CA ASP A 35 -8.02 9.21 -10.13
C ASP A 35 -8.49 8.89 -8.71
N ALA A 36 -8.20 7.68 -8.21
CA ALA A 36 -8.49 7.30 -6.83
C ALA A 36 -7.68 8.13 -5.84
N CYS A 37 -6.38 8.30 -6.09
CA CYS A 37 -5.50 9.07 -5.21
C CYS A 37 -5.85 10.57 -5.19
N LEU A 38 -6.16 11.17 -6.34
CA LEU A 38 -6.67 12.55 -6.41
C LEU A 38 -7.94 12.71 -5.57
N TYR A 39 -8.85 11.75 -5.67
CA TYR A 39 -10.07 11.74 -4.87
C TYR A 39 -9.79 11.60 -3.36
N PHE A 40 -8.83 10.76 -2.95
CA PHE A 40 -8.43 10.66 -1.55
C PHE A 40 -7.89 12.00 -1.01
N GLN A 41 -7.06 12.71 -1.79
CA GLN A 41 -6.58 14.03 -1.41
C GLN A 41 -7.71 15.06 -1.33
N TYR A 42 -8.68 15.01 -2.26
CA TYR A 42 -9.88 15.86 -2.21
C TYR A 42 -10.67 15.65 -0.91
N LEU A 43 -10.70 14.41 -0.40
CA LEU A 43 -11.28 14.07 0.90
C LEU A 43 -10.37 14.42 2.10
N ASP A 44 -9.26 15.14 1.90
CA ASP A 44 -8.27 15.51 2.92
C ASP A 44 -7.56 14.31 3.58
N TYR A 45 -7.40 13.20 2.85
CA TYR A 45 -6.50 12.13 3.26
C TYR A 45 -5.07 12.42 2.82
N LYS A 46 -4.11 12.05 3.67
CA LYS A 46 -2.72 11.83 3.23
C LYS A 46 -2.58 10.43 2.67
N ILE A 47 -1.59 10.22 1.79
CA ILE A 47 -1.37 8.91 1.15
C ILE A 47 0.02 8.43 1.52
N ILE A 48 0.13 7.19 2.00
CA ILE A 48 1.39 6.53 2.31
C ILE A 48 1.43 5.17 1.61
N PHE A 49 2.55 4.84 0.98
CA PHE A 49 2.76 3.52 0.40
C PHE A 49 3.43 2.60 1.42
N ILE A 50 2.98 1.35 1.54
CA ILE A 50 3.54 0.35 2.45
C ILE A 50 3.73 -1.01 1.77
N SER A 51 4.98 -1.43 1.55
CA SER A 51 5.23 -2.60 0.68
C SER A 51 6.21 -3.64 1.24
N ASN A 52 5.90 -4.92 1.03
CA ASN A 52 6.82 -6.02 1.34
C ASN A 52 7.76 -6.29 0.15
N GLN A 53 9.03 -5.88 0.24
CA GLN A 53 10.03 -5.94 -0.84
C GLN A 53 11.05 -7.05 -0.62
N SER A 54 10.54 -8.25 -0.38
CA SER A 54 11.36 -9.43 -0.06
C SER A 54 12.20 -9.99 -1.22
N GLY A 55 12.15 -9.38 -2.40
CA GLY A 55 13.10 -9.67 -3.49
C GLY A 55 14.51 -9.19 -3.16
N ILE A 56 14.65 -8.19 -2.28
CA ILE A 56 15.95 -7.70 -1.79
C ILE A 56 16.66 -8.78 -0.99
N ALA A 57 16.03 -9.31 0.06
CA ALA A 57 16.60 -10.41 0.85
C ALA A 57 16.85 -11.70 0.05
N ARG A 58 16.17 -11.88 -1.09
CA ARG A 58 16.38 -13.03 -1.99
C ARG A 58 17.46 -12.79 -3.05
N GLY A 59 18.01 -11.57 -3.13
CA GLY A 59 19.05 -11.21 -4.10
C GLY A 59 18.54 -11.06 -5.55
N TYR A 60 17.22 -10.88 -5.76
CA TYR A 60 16.68 -10.67 -7.12
C TYR A 60 16.94 -9.26 -7.65
N TYR A 61 17.01 -8.29 -6.76
CA TYR A 61 17.40 -6.90 -7.01
C TYR A 61 17.96 -6.33 -5.70
N ASN A 62 18.70 -5.23 -5.78
CA ASN A 62 19.25 -4.57 -4.60
C ASN A 62 18.39 -3.38 -4.16
N GLU A 63 18.74 -2.80 -3.02
CA GLU A 63 18.02 -1.65 -2.46
C GLU A 63 18.09 -0.42 -3.36
N ASN A 64 19.19 -0.19 -4.06
CA ASN A 64 19.31 0.92 -5.01
C ASN A 64 18.40 0.75 -6.24
N ASP A 65 18.16 -0.48 -6.71
CA ASP A 65 17.18 -0.75 -7.76
C ASP A 65 15.76 -0.42 -7.28
N TYR A 66 15.42 -0.81 -6.04
CA TYR A 66 14.16 -0.45 -5.40
C TYR A 66 13.99 1.07 -5.25
N GLN A 67 15.02 1.77 -4.78
CA GLN A 67 14.97 3.22 -4.60
C GLN A 67 14.78 3.95 -5.93
N LYS A 68 15.52 3.58 -6.99
CA LYS A 68 15.34 4.15 -8.33
C LYS A 68 13.92 3.97 -8.87
N LEU A 69 13.35 2.77 -8.69
CA LEU A 69 11.97 2.52 -9.10
C LEU A 69 10.98 3.35 -8.28
N THR A 70 11.22 3.47 -6.97
CA THR A 70 10.37 4.23 -6.05
C THR A 70 10.41 5.72 -6.35
N GLU A 71 11.58 6.30 -6.54
CA GLU A 71 11.76 7.70 -6.95
C GLU A 71 11.04 8.00 -8.27
N TRP A 72 11.23 7.14 -9.28
CA TRP A 72 10.52 7.28 -10.55
C TRP A 72 9.00 7.22 -10.36
N MET A 73 8.51 6.24 -9.60
CA MET A 73 7.08 6.07 -9.32
C MET A 73 6.50 7.30 -8.62
N LEU A 74 7.18 7.81 -7.59
CA LEU A 74 6.77 9.04 -6.89
C LEU A 74 6.74 10.24 -7.84
N GLY A 75 7.70 10.34 -8.77
CA GLY A 75 7.67 11.34 -9.85
C GLY A 75 6.41 11.25 -10.69
N GLN A 76 5.96 10.05 -11.07
CA GLN A 76 4.72 9.87 -11.83
C GLN A 76 3.48 10.35 -11.04
N PHE A 77 3.42 10.11 -9.73
CA PHE A 77 2.33 10.63 -8.89
C PHE A 77 2.38 12.16 -8.79
N ASN A 78 3.56 12.73 -8.58
CA ASN A 78 3.76 14.18 -8.51
C ASN A 78 3.36 14.89 -9.81
N ASP A 79 3.75 14.34 -10.97
CA ASP A 79 3.39 14.88 -12.30
C ASP A 79 1.87 14.87 -12.54
N ASN A 80 1.13 14.02 -11.82
CA ASN A 80 -0.34 13.96 -11.83
C ASN A 80 -0.98 14.77 -10.67
N GLY A 81 -0.22 15.61 -9.97
CA GLY A 81 -0.72 16.46 -8.87
C GLY A 81 -1.05 15.70 -7.58
N ILE A 82 -0.48 14.51 -7.39
CA ILE A 82 -0.72 13.66 -6.22
C ILE A 82 0.51 13.70 -5.30
N ASN A 83 0.28 14.17 -4.08
CA ASN A 83 1.27 14.25 -3.02
C ASN A 83 1.25 12.95 -2.21
N ILE A 84 2.29 12.15 -2.36
CA ILE A 84 2.55 11.00 -1.50
C ILE A 84 3.33 11.50 -0.29
N LEU A 85 2.78 11.27 0.91
CA LEU A 85 3.36 11.76 2.16
C LEU A 85 4.66 11.03 2.50
N ASP A 86 4.68 9.71 2.31
CA ASP A 86 5.85 8.87 2.56
C ASP A 86 5.71 7.48 1.93
N THR A 87 6.80 6.73 1.91
CA THR A 87 6.82 5.32 1.55
C THR A 87 7.57 4.51 2.60
N PHE A 88 6.99 3.40 3.05
CA PHE A 88 7.65 2.43 3.93
C PHE A 88 7.74 1.09 3.21
N TYR A 89 8.84 0.38 3.42
CA TYR A 89 9.01 -0.96 2.87
C TYR A 89 9.77 -1.88 3.81
N CYS A 90 9.48 -3.18 3.67
CA CYS A 90 10.22 -4.22 4.35
C CYS A 90 11.08 -5.02 3.35
N PRO A 91 12.42 -4.92 3.40
CA PRO A 91 13.30 -5.67 2.49
C PRO A 91 13.47 -7.15 2.88
N HIS A 92 12.98 -7.54 4.07
CA HIS A 92 13.26 -8.83 4.68
C HIS A 92 12.47 -10.00 4.08
N GLY A 93 13.07 -11.19 4.15
CA GLY A 93 12.45 -12.45 3.73
C GLY A 93 11.38 -12.98 4.70
N PRO A 94 10.62 -14.03 4.30
CA PRO A 94 9.57 -14.63 5.13
C PRO A 94 10.05 -15.16 6.48
N GLU A 95 11.26 -15.73 6.53
CA GLU A 95 11.86 -16.31 7.75
C GLU A 95 12.48 -15.26 8.68
N SER A 96 12.41 -13.98 8.34
CA SER A 96 12.96 -12.92 9.17
C SER A 96 12.10 -12.66 10.39
N LEU A 97 12.74 -12.49 11.55
CA LEU A 97 12.09 -12.06 12.79
C LEU A 97 11.83 -10.55 12.86
N CYS A 98 11.94 -9.82 11.74
CA CYS A 98 11.66 -8.38 11.70
C CYS A 98 10.22 -8.04 12.09
N GLU A 99 9.98 -6.83 12.58
CA GLU A 99 8.63 -6.36 12.95
C GLU A 99 7.91 -5.61 11.83
N CYS A 100 8.62 -5.23 10.76
CA CYS A 100 8.07 -4.44 9.66
C CYS A 100 7.34 -5.26 8.60
N ARG A 101 7.65 -6.56 8.43
CA ARG A 101 7.05 -7.39 7.37
C ARG A 101 5.56 -7.67 7.66
N LYS A 102 4.67 -7.25 6.75
CA LYS A 102 3.24 -7.62 6.79
C LYS A 102 3.13 -9.16 6.79
N PRO A 103 2.35 -9.80 7.69
CA PRO A 103 1.20 -9.26 8.42
C PRO A 103 1.50 -8.54 9.75
N LYS A 104 2.77 -8.34 10.13
CA LYS A 104 3.07 -7.51 11.30
C LYS A 104 2.81 -6.03 10.99
N PRO A 105 2.38 -5.24 11.99
CA PRO A 105 1.96 -3.86 11.78
C PRO A 105 3.12 -2.85 11.77
N GLY A 106 4.40 -3.28 11.85
CA GLY A 106 5.52 -2.39 12.14
C GLY A 106 5.63 -1.16 11.23
N MET A 107 5.49 -1.31 9.91
CA MET A 107 5.51 -0.16 8.98
C MET A 107 4.37 0.83 9.23
N LEU A 108 3.18 0.33 9.58
CA LEU A 108 2.02 1.18 9.88
C LEU A 108 2.22 1.92 11.20
N ILE A 109 2.76 1.25 12.22
CA ILE A 109 3.06 1.85 13.51
C ILE A 109 4.17 2.91 13.38
N GLU A 110 5.21 2.63 12.59
CA GLU A 110 6.26 3.60 12.29
C GLU A 110 5.69 4.86 11.62
N ALA A 111 4.83 4.69 10.60
CA ALA A 111 4.14 5.80 9.96
C ALA A 111 3.24 6.58 10.94
N LYS A 112 2.55 5.87 11.85
CA LYS A 112 1.72 6.46 12.90
C LYS A 112 2.51 7.44 13.75
N ASP A 113 3.65 6.98 14.25
CA ASP A 113 4.44 7.71 15.23
C ASP A 113 5.16 8.88 14.55
N LYS A 114 5.63 8.69 13.30
CA LYS A 114 6.28 9.73 12.50
C LYS A 114 5.35 10.88 12.14
N TYR A 115 4.08 10.61 11.82
CA TYR A 115 3.15 11.60 11.26
C TYR A 115 1.92 11.89 12.13
N ASN A 116 1.84 11.32 13.34
CA ASN A 116 0.71 11.45 14.26
C ASN A 116 -0.63 11.04 13.59
N ILE A 117 -0.66 9.83 13.01
CA ILE A 117 -1.80 9.34 12.21
C ILE A 117 -2.92 8.80 13.11
N SER A 118 -4.17 9.15 12.80
CA SER A 118 -5.35 8.54 13.38
C SER A 118 -5.67 7.21 12.68
N MET A 119 -5.29 6.09 13.31
CA MET A 119 -5.51 4.75 12.73
C MET A 119 -7.00 4.42 12.54
N LYS A 120 -7.86 4.86 13.46
CA LYS A 120 -9.31 4.65 13.40
C LYS A 120 -9.98 5.37 12.21
N ASP A 121 -9.41 6.49 11.77
CA ASP A 121 -9.95 7.32 10.68
C ASP A 121 -9.23 7.05 9.35
N SER A 122 -8.22 6.18 9.38
CA SER A 122 -7.39 5.79 8.23
C SER A 122 -7.94 4.54 7.55
N TRP A 123 -7.42 4.27 6.35
CA TRP A 123 -7.76 3.09 5.56
C TRP A 123 -6.51 2.33 5.13
N MET A 124 -6.64 1.02 4.95
CA MET A 124 -5.66 0.21 4.22
C MET A 124 -6.30 -0.38 2.96
N ILE A 125 -5.62 -0.23 1.82
CA ILE A 125 -5.97 -0.91 0.57
C ILE A 125 -4.80 -1.84 0.21
N GLY A 126 -5.07 -3.14 0.24
CA GLY A 126 -4.10 -4.20 -0.07
C GLY A 126 -4.69 -5.21 -1.04
N ASP A 127 -3.84 -6.06 -1.62
CA ASP A 127 -4.26 -7.16 -2.50
C ASP A 127 -4.12 -8.54 -1.80
N SER A 128 -3.59 -8.57 -0.58
CA SER A 128 -3.36 -9.79 0.17
C SER A 128 -3.96 -9.72 1.58
N GLU A 129 -4.29 -10.88 2.13
CA GLU A 129 -4.73 -10.97 3.54
C GLU A 129 -3.64 -10.54 4.53
N SER A 130 -2.37 -10.51 4.11
CA SER A 130 -1.28 -10.01 4.94
C SER A 130 -1.39 -8.51 5.21
N ASP A 131 -1.87 -7.74 4.23
CA ASP A 131 -2.14 -6.30 4.35
C ASP A 131 -3.24 -6.03 5.36
N ILE A 132 -4.32 -6.78 5.24
CA ILE A 132 -5.52 -6.67 6.06
C ILE A 132 -5.19 -6.99 7.51
N LYS A 133 -4.42 -8.08 7.75
CA LYS A 133 -3.98 -8.45 9.09
C LYS A 133 -3.05 -7.40 9.71
N ALA A 134 -2.11 -6.86 8.93
CA ALA A 134 -1.24 -5.77 9.41
C ALA A 134 -2.05 -4.52 9.78
N ALA A 135 -3.02 -4.13 8.96
CA ALA A 135 -3.90 -2.99 9.21
C ALA A 135 -4.75 -3.19 10.47
N ASN A 136 -5.43 -4.32 10.59
CA ASN A 136 -6.25 -4.64 11.76
C ASN A 136 -5.40 -4.67 13.04
N ALA A 137 -4.19 -5.25 12.99
CA ALA A 137 -3.25 -5.26 14.12
C ALA A 137 -2.74 -3.86 14.48
N ALA A 138 -2.65 -2.94 13.52
CA ALA A 138 -2.31 -1.53 13.74
C ALA A 138 -3.49 -0.68 14.26
N GLY A 139 -4.70 -1.25 14.34
CA GLY A 139 -5.92 -0.55 14.76
C GLY A 139 -6.66 0.17 13.62
N ILE A 140 -6.34 -0.16 12.35
CA ILE A 140 -7.10 0.29 11.18
C ILE A 140 -8.18 -0.75 10.88
N SER A 141 -9.43 -0.43 11.16
CA SER A 141 -10.58 -1.31 10.86
C SER A 141 -11.19 -1.06 9.48
N ASN A 142 -10.87 0.07 8.84
CA ASN A 142 -11.34 0.36 7.49
C ASN A 142 -10.36 -0.23 6.47
N THR A 143 -10.63 -1.48 6.07
CA THR A 143 -9.75 -2.24 5.19
C THR A 143 -10.46 -2.62 3.90
N ILE A 144 -9.76 -2.47 2.79
CA ILE A 144 -10.21 -2.83 1.45
C ILE A 144 -9.23 -3.86 0.89
N LEU A 145 -9.75 -5.01 0.48
CA LEU A 145 -9.01 -6.01 -0.26
C LEU A 145 -9.37 -5.91 -1.75
N VAL A 146 -8.36 -5.82 -2.63
CA VAL A 146 -8.56 -5.72 -4.07
C VAL A 146 -8.28 -7.03 -4.80
N ARG A 147 -8.98 -7.29 -5.91
CA ARG A 147 -8.78 -8.48 -6.77
C ARG A 147 -7.75 -8.27 -7.89
N SER A 148 -7.11 -7.10 -7.95
CA SER A 148 -6.18 -6.71 -9.03
C SER A 148 -4.76 -7.29 -8.91
N GLY A 149 -4.45 -7.99 -7.81
CA GLY A 149 -3.16 -8.62 -7.55
C GLY A 149 -3.28 -10.11 -7.24
N HIS A 150 -2.97 -10.49 -6.00
CA HIS A 150 -3.07 -11.88 -5.54
C HIS A 150 -4.51 -12.42 -5.60
N ARG A 151 -4.63 -13.76 -5.74
CA ARG A 151 -5.94 -14.42 -5.65
C ARG A 151 -6.47 -14.26 -4.23
N VAL A 152 -7.65 -13.65 -4.12
CA VAL A 152 -8.33 -13.42 -2.85
C VAL A 152 -9.23 -14.61 -2.52
N ASP A 153 -9.16 -15.10 -1.27
CA ASP A 153 -10.16 -15.98 -0.67
C ASP A 153 -11.06 -15.15 0.24
N GLU A 154 -12.13 -14.63 -0.34
CA GLU A 154 -13.05 -13.71 0.35
C GLU A 154 -13.74 -14.36 1.54
N SER A 155 -13.96 -15.69 1.50
CA SER A 155 -14.62 -16.41 2.58
C SER A 155 -13.81 -16.47 3.86
N ASN A 156 -12.50 -16.25 3.78
CA ASN A 156 -11.55 -16.29 4.89
C ASN A 156 -10.85 -14.95 5.13
N SER A 157 -11.31 -13.87 4.51
CA SER A 157 -10.67 -12.56 4.65
C SER A 157 -11.16 -11.81 5.89
N ASN A 158 -10.24 -11.10 6.56
CA ASN A 158 -10.59 -10.16 7.64
C ASN A 158 -10.86 -8.74 7.12
N SER A 159 -11.06 -8.57 5.81
CA SER A 159 -11.26 -7.26 5.20
C SER A 159 -12.69 -6.78 5.42
N LYS A 160 -12.86 -5.45 5.53
CA LYS A 160 -14.18 -4.85 5.67
C LYS A 160 -14.92 -4.78 4.33
N PHE A 161 -14.18 -4.59 3.25
CA PHE A 161 -14.70 -4.55 1.88
C PHE A 161 -13.78 -5.29 0.92
N THR A 162 -14.37 -5.89 -0.11
CA THR A 162 -13.64 -6.46 -1.25
C THR A 162 -14.13 -5.83 -2.55
N ILE A 163 -13.21 -5.31 -3.35
CA ILE A 163 -13.51 -4.66 -4.65
C ILE A 163 -12.56 -5.18 -5.73
N ASP A 164 -12.88 -4.94 -7.00
CA ASP A 164 -12.05 -5.51 -8.09
C ASP A 164 -10.68 -4.85 -8.20
N SER A 165 -10.61 -3.53 -8.00
CA SER A 165 -9.37 -2.76 -8.04
C SER A 165 -9.49 -1.47 -7.25
N ILE A 166 -8.40 -0.72 -7.12
CA ILE A 166 -8.43 0.61 -6.48
C ILE A 166 -9.38 1.59 -7.18
N LYS A 167 -9.74 1.38 -8.46
CA LYS A 167 -10.69 2.23 -9.19
C LYS A 167 -12.03 2.37 -8.47
N GLN A 168 -12.54 1.28 -7.89
CA GLN A 168 -13.82 1.25 -7.17
C GLN A 168 -13.74 1.78 -5.73
N SER A 169 -12.55 2.11 -5.23
CA SER A 169 -12.38 2.60 -3.85
C SER A 169 -13.21 3.84 -3.54
N LYS A 170 -13.48 4.69 -4.55
CA LYS A 170 -14.31 5.90 -4.44
C LYS A 170 -15.78 5.62 -4.12
N GLU A 171 -16.25 4.41 -4.43
CA GLU A 171 -17.60 3.96 -4.11
C GLU A 171 -17.74 3.54 -2.65
N VAL A 172 -16.61 3.23 -2.00
CA VAL A 172 -16.52 2.77 -0.60
C VAL A 172 -16.11 3.89 0.34
N ILE A 173 -15.06 4.63 -0.02
CA ILE A 173 -14.52 5.73 0.78
C ILE A 173 -15.27 7.01 0.37
N LYS A 174 -16.19 7.47 1.21
CA LYS A 174 -17.02 8.66 0.97
C LYS A 174 -16.74 9.75 2.00
N THR A 175 -17.10 10.98 1.66
CA THR A 175 -17.17 12.15 2.57
C THR A 175 -18.03 11.86 3.78
#